data_AF-A0A9X2MG59-F1
#
_entry.id   AF-A0A9X2MG59-F1
#
_cell.length_a   1.000
_cell.length_b   1.000
_cell.length_c   1.000
_cell.angle_alpha   90.00
_cell.angle_beta   90.00
_cell.angle_gamma   90.00
#
_symmetry.space_group_name_H-M   'P 1'
#
loop_
_entity.id
_entity.type
_entity.pdbx_description
1 polymer ?
#
loop_
_entity_poly.entity_id
_entity_poly.type
_entity_poly.pdbx_seq_one_letter_code
_entity_poly.pdbx_strand_id
1 'polypeptide(L)'
;MKKLVVVGIIFLLITSFNNSYFNKYMEEGKKAIINEEFIKAKDLFKKAVDKKSDDKEARALYKQSEILLEVINLEKENSFQEAIDLCQNINNTDSEDSIIKEVAEKIKNESNNYLKNLKEYENNLNIRINEGKLLMNSRSYFKAKEIFTEIIKEIENTDIYYLQLDEVNRYLDICENK
;
A
#
# COMPACT_ATOMS: atom_id res chain seq x y z
N MET A 1 -74.37 4.56 23.92
CA MET A 1 -74.16 3.53 22.87
C MET A 1 -74.38 4.19 21.52
N LYS A 2 -73.56 4.12 20.45
CA LYS A 2 -72.24 3.51 20.09
C LYS A 2 -71.65 4.48 19.01
N LYS A 3 -70.36 4.75 18.81
CA LYS A 3 -69.04 4.37 19.39
C LYS A 3 -68.08 5.58 19.18
N LEU A 4 -66.93 5.63 19.85
CA LEU A 4 -65.77 6.41 19.39
C LEU A 4 -65.08 5.67 18.23
N VAL A 5 -64.66 6.39 17.18
CA VAL A 5 -63.76 5.88 16.14
C VAL A 5 -62.57 6.83 16.04
N VAL A 6 -61.57 6.55 16.88
CA VAL A 6 -60.21 7.08 16.71
C VAL A 6 -59.55 6.25 15.62
N VAL A 7 -59.17 6.88 14.51
CA VAL A 7 -58.22 6.30 13.54
C VAL A 7 -56.97 7.15 13.61
N GLY A 8 -55.93 6.61 14.23
CA GLY A 8 -54.66 7.30 14.39
C GLY A 8 -53.90 7.39 13.07
N ILE A 9 -53.47 8.59 12.70
CA ILE A 9 -52.45 8.79 11.67
C ILE A 9 -51.09 8.70 12.39
N ILE A 10 -50.42 7.56 12.25
CA ILE A 10 -49.13 7.27 12.89
C ILE A 10 -48.10 6.88 11.82
N PHE A 11 -47.07 7.73 11.70
CA PHE A 11 -45.75 7.51 11.09
C PHE A 11 -45.64 7.20 9.59
N LEU A 12 -45.39 8.26 8.81
CA LEU A 12 -44.68 8.22 7.52
C LEU A 12 -43.58 9.30 7.47
N LEU A 13 -42.68 9.32 8.47
CA LEU A 13 -41.58 10.30 8.58
C LEU A 13 -40.17 9.68 8.79
N ILE A 14 -40.04 8.35 8.78
CA ILE A 14 -38.75 7.68 9.06
C ILE A 14 -37.82 7.65 7.83
N THR A 15 -38.38 7.79 6.62
CA THR A 15 -37.65 7.64 5.35
C THR A 15 -36.73 8.83 5.02
N SER A 16 -37.11 10.07 5.35
CA SER A 16 -36.29 11.25 5.04
C SER A 16 -35.03 11.32 5.90
N PHE A 17 -35.12 10.93 7.18
CA PHE A 17 -34.01 11.00 8.12
C PHE A 17 -32.93 9.95 7.86
N ASN A 18 -33.31 8.72 7.49
CA ASN A 18 -32.34 7.67 7.15
C ASN A 18 -31.55 7.99 5.87
N ASN A 19 -32.21 8.51 4.83
CA ASN A 19 -31.53 8.94 3.60
C ASN A 19 -30.53 10.08 3.84
N SER A 20 -30.83 11.00 4.78
CA SER A 20 -29.91 12.08 5.14
C SER A 20 -28.62 11.55 5.77
N TYR A 21 -28.70 10.61 6.71
CA TYR A 21 -27.51 10.00 7.30
C TYR A 21 -26.73 9.11 6.33
N PHE A 22 -27.41 8.35 5.47
CA PHE A 22 -26.77 7.56 4.41
C PHE A 22 -25.89 8.45 3.51
N ASN A 23 -26.48 9.49 2.91
CA ASN A 23 -25.75 10.43 2.05
C ASN A 23 -24.59 11.10 2.79
N LYS A 24 -24.80 11.49 4.06
CA LYS A 24 -23.76 12.08 4.89
C LYS A 24 -22.55 11.14 5.05
N TYR A 25 -22.79 9.86 5.37
CA TYR A 25 -21.69 8.90 5.56
C TYR A 25 -20.95 8.59 4.25
N MET A 26 -21.65 8.54 3.11
CA MET A 26 -21.01 8.40 1.80
C MET A 26 -20.08 9.59 1.51
N GLU A 27 -20.56 10.82 1.68
CA GLU A 27 -19.78 12.04 1.42
C GLU A 27 -18.62 12.26 2.39
N GLU A 28 -18.83 11.97 3.69
CA GLU A 28 -17.74 12.01 4.68
C GLU A 28 -16.71 10.89 4.43
N GLY A 29 -17.14 9.72 3.97
CA GLY A 29 -16.26 8.60 3.60
C GLY A 29 -15.35 8.96 2.43
N LYS A 30 -15.91 9.54 1.36
CA LYS A 30 -15.13 10.04 0.21
C LYS A 30 -14.12 11.11 0.63
N LYS A 31 -14.53 12.08 1.47
CA LYS A 31 -13.60 13.09 2.02
C LYS A 31 -12.49 12.49 2.87
N ALA A 32 -12.79 11.43 3.63
CA ALA A 32 -11.77 10.72 4.39
C ALA A 32 -10.77 9.97 3.48
N ILE A 33 -11.18 9.47 2.29
CA ILE A 33 -10.23 8.96 1.28
C ILE A 33 -9.31 10.08 0.76
N ILE A 34 -9.86 11.25 0.41
CA ILE A 34 -9.06 12.41 -0.06
C ILE A 34 -8.05 12.87 0.98
N ASN A 35 -8.43 12.84 2.26
CA ASN A 35 -7.58 13.24 3.38
C ASN A 35 -6.63 12.13 3.87
N GLU A 36 -6.55 10.99 3.17
CA GLU A 36 -5.75 9.81 3.55
C GLU A 36 -6.14 9.22 4.94
N GLU A 37 -7.33 9.54 5.43
CA GLU A 37 -7.92 9.04 6.69
C GLU A 37 -8.57 7.65 6.49
N PHE A 38 -7.86 6.69 5.88
CA PHE A 38 -8.44 5.45 5.32
C PHE A 38 -9.23 4.59 6.32
N ILE A 39 -8.83 4.53 7.59
CA ILE A 39 -9.56 3.80 8.65
C ILE A 39 -10.95 4.44 8.87
N LYS A 40 -10.99 5.76 8.95
CA LYS A 40 -12.22 6.55 9.11
C LYS A 40 -13.10 6.46 7.87
N ALA A 41 -12.51 6.43 6.67
CA ALA A 41 -13.25 6.21 5.42
C ALA A 41 -14.00 4.88 5.43
N LYS A 42 -13.32 3.77 5.77
CA LYS A 42 -13.96 2.46 5.94
C LYS A 42 -15.10 2.50 6.95
N ASP A 43 -14.86 3.06 8.13
CA ASP A 43 -15.87 3.12 9.19
C ASP A 43 -17.09 3.98 8.81
N LEU A 44 -16.93 4.94 7.90
CA LEU A 44 -18.02 5.75 7.34
C LEU A 44 -18.78 4.98 6.26
N PHE A 45 -18.10 4.34 5.30
CA PHE A 45 -18.78 3.49 4.32
C PHE A 45 -19.51 2.32 4.97
N LYS A 46 -18.96 1.73 6.04
CA LYS A 46 -19.67 0.75 6.87
C LYS A 46 -20.99 1.28 7.42
N LYS A 47 -20.97 2.48 8.00
CA LYS A 47 -22.18 3.15 8.51
C LYS A 47 -23.19 3.49 7.40
N ALA A 48 -22.73 3.72 6.17
CA ALA A 48 -23.61 3.86 5.02
C ALA A 48 -24.29 2.51 4.68
N VAL A 49 -23.54 1.40 4.64
CA VAL A 49 -24.09 0.04 4.47
C VAL A 49 -25.08 -0.30 5.60
N ASP A 50 -24.77 0.02 6.86
CA ASP A 50 -25.67 -0.18 8.00
C ASP A 50 -26.98 0.61 7.88
N LYS A 51 -26.98 1.72 7.13
CA LYS A 51 -28.19 2.54 6.86
C LYS A 51 -28.98 2.10 5.64
N LYS A 52 -28.32 1.53 4.63
CA LYS A 52 -28.93 1.09 3.37
C LYS A 52 -28.18 -0.12 2.82
N SER A 53 -28.43 -1.28 3.41
CA SER A 53 -27.65 -2.50 3.17
C SER A 53 -27.85 -3.12 1.78
N ASP A 54 -28.90 -2.72 1.06
CA ASP A 54 -29.20 -3.09 -0.32
C ASP A 54 -28.46 -2.22 -1.35
N ASP A 55 -27.91 -1.08 -0.95
CA ASP A 55 -27.14 -0.19 -1.82
C ASP A 55 -25.86 -0.85 -2.38
N LYS A 56 -25.67 -0.77 -3.70
CA LYS A 56 -24.51 -1.37 -4.36
C LYS A 56 -23.24 -0.57 -4.09
N GLU A 57 -23.32 0.76 -4.20
CA GLU A 57 -22.16 1.64 -4.14
C GLU A 57 -21.59 1.70 -2.73
N ALA A 58 -22.44 1.81 -1.70
CA ALA A 58 -21.98 1.77 -0.31
C ALA A 58 -21.23 0.47 0.03
N ARG A 59 -21.71 -0.69 -0.47
CA ARG A 59 -21.01 -1.97 -0.28
C ARG A 59 -19.71 -2.05 -1.09
N ALA A 60 -19.68 -1.49 -2.30
CA ALA A 60 -18.49 -1.47 -3.14
C ALA A 60 -17.38 -0.62 -2.50
N LEU A 61 -17.68 0.62 -2.11
CA LEU A 61 -16.74 1.51 -1.43
C LEU A 61 -16.30 0.96 -0.08
N TYR A 62 -17.20 0.34 0.70
CA TYR A 62 -16.82 -0.36 1.94
C TYR A 62 -15.79 -1.46 1.67
N LYS A 63 -16.08 -2.39 0.74
CA LYS A 63 -15.18 -3.49 0.37
C LYS A 63 -13.83 -2.97 -0.15
N GLN A 64 -13.84 -1.97 -1.04
CA GLN A 64 -12.61 -1.36 -1.57
C GLN A 64 -11.78 -0.70 -0.44
N SER A 65 -12.43 -0.03 0.52
CA SER A 65 -11.75 0.57 1.68
C SER A 65 -11.20 -0.46 2.68
N GLU A 66 -11.80 -1.65 2.78
CA GLU A 66 -11.22 -2.78 3.53
C GLU A 66 -9.93 -3.27 2.88
N ILE A 67 -9.96 -3.54 1.56
CA ILE A 67 -8.77 -3.99 0.81
C ILE A 67 -7.68 -2.92 0.81
N LEU A 68 -8.03 -1.63 0.70
CA LEU A 68 -7.06 -0.53 0.74
C LEU A 68 -6.30 -0.47 2.08
N LEU A 69 -6.95 -0.78 3.21
CA LEU A 69 -6.26 -0.86 4.50
C LEU A 69 -5.29 -2.05 4.57
N GLU A 70 -5.59 -3.15 3.89
CA GLU A 70 -4.71 -4.31 3.78
C GLU A 70 -3.47 -3.98 2.94
N VAL A 71 -3.66 -3.36 1.76
CA VAL A 71 -2.59 -2.78 0.91
C VAL A 71 -1.63 -1.91 1.74
N ILE A 72 -2.16 -0.95 2.50
CA ILE A 72 -1.36 -0.02 3.30
C ILE A 72 -0.59 -0.71 4.43
N ASN A 73 -1.04 -1.85 4.93
CA ASN A 73 -0.31 -2.62 5.93
C ASN A 73 0.80 -3.46 5.27
N LEU A 74 0.52 -4.08 4.12
CA LEU A 74 1.53 -4.78 3.32
C LEU A 74 2.69 -3.87 2.91
N GLU A 75 2.44 -2.61 2.54
CA GLU A 75 3.53 -1.65 2.26
C GLU A 75 4.40 -1.36 3.48
N LYS A 76 3.82 -1.27 4.70
CA LYS A 76 4.60 -1.11 5.95
C LYS A 76 5.42 -2.35 6.31
N GLU A 77 4.95 -3.52 5.88
CA GLU A 77 5.63 -4.81 6.05
C GLU A 77 6.65 -5.07 4.92
N ASN A 78 6.76 -4.16 3.94
CA ASN A 78 7.56 -4.27 2.72
C ASN A 78 7.10 -5.38 1.73
N SER A 79 5.87 -5.88 1.90
CA SER A 79 5.22 -6.88 1.04
C SER A 79 4.64 -6.27 -0.25
N PHE A 80 5.44 -5.45 -0.95
CA PHE A 80 4.99 -4.60 -2.06
C PHE A 80 4.33 -5.36 -3.23
N GLN A 81 4.77 -6.60 -3.52
CA GLN A 81 4.16 -7.39 -4.60
C GLN A 81 2.73 -7.81 -4.25
N GLU A 82 2.49 -8.21 -3.00
CA GLU A 82 1.14 -8.58 -2.52
C GLU A 82 0.23 -7.34 -2.46
N ALA A 83 0.78 -6.18 -2.07
CA ALA A 83 0.08 -4.90 -2.12
C ALA A 83 -0.36 -4.52 -3.55
N ILE A 84 0.54 -4.68 -4.55
CA ILE A 84 0.23 -4.46 -5.98
C ILE A 84 -0.91 -5.36 -6.46
N ASP A 85 -0.93 -6.63 -6.06
CA ASP A 85 -1.95 -7.59 -6.46
C ASP A 85 -3.31 -7.28 -5.80
N LEU A 86 -3.32 -6.83 -4.54
CA LEU A 86 -4.55 -6.34 -3.88
C LEU A 86 -5.08 -5.03 -4.50
N CYS A 87 -4.23 -4.12 -4.98
CA CYS A 87 -4.69 -2.95 -5.73
C CYS A 87 -5.47 -3.33 -7.01
N GLN A 88 -5.12 -4.44 -7.67
CA GLN A 88 -5.89 -4.94 -8.81
C GLN A 88 -7.29 -5.41 -8.38
N ASN A 89 -7.43 -6.01 -7.19
CA ASN A 89 -8.73 -6.42 -6.63
C ASN A 89 -9.65 -5.24 -6.29
N ILE A 90 -9.08 -4.08 -5.90
CA ILE A 90 -9.82 -2.82 -5.74
C ILE A 90 -10.36 -2.35 -7.08
N ASN A 91 -9.50 -2.28 -8.10
CA ASN A 91 -9.86 -1.85 -9.46
C ASN A 91 -10.93 -2.75 -10.10
N ASN A 92 -10.89 -4.05 -9.84
CA ASN A 92 -11.87 -5.03 -10.32
C ASN A 92 -13.21 -5.02 -9.55
N THR A 93 -13.35 -4.25 -8.47
CA THR A 93 -14.63 -4.12 -7.76
C THR A 93 -15.52 -3.09 -8.45
N ASP A 94 -16.72 -3.51 -8.85
CA ASP A 94 -17.73 -2.66 -9.50
C ASP A 94 -18.21 -1.57 -8.54
N SER A 95 -17.93 -0.31 -8.88
CA SER A 95 -18.28 0.91 -8.14
C SER A 95 -18.48 2.06 -9.13
N GLU A 96 -19.45 2.92 -8.85
CA GLU A 96 -19.74 4.13 -9.62
C GLU A 96 -18.66 5.19 -9.41
N ASP A 97 -18.15 5.34 -8.18
CA ASP A 97 -17.07 6.27 -7.85
C ASP A 97 -15.69 5.62 -8.06
N SER A 98 -14.75 6.41 -8.59
CA SER A 98 -13.37 6.01 -8.89
C SER A 98 -12.38 6.33 -7.76
N ILE A 99 -12.79 7.06 -6.72
CA ILE A 99 -11.86 7.67 -5.75
C ILE A 99 -10.92 6.67 -5.04
N ILE A 100 -11.40 5.48 -4.70
CA ILE A 100 -10.56 4.44 -4.06
C ILE A 100 -9.69 3.72 -5.10
N LYS A 101 -10.18 3.59 -6.35
CA LYS A 101 -9.42 3.01 -7.48
C LYS A 101 -8.24 3.91 -7.87
N GLU A 102 -8.44 5.23 -7.87
CA GLU A 102 -7.39 6.22 -8.14
C GLU A 102 -6.28 6.17 -7.07
N VAL A 103 -6.64 6.06 -5.79
CA VAL A 103 -5.67 5.86 -4.70
C VAL A 103 -4.93 4.52 -4.84
N ALA A 104 -5.64 3.42 -5.11
CA ALA A 104 -5.02 2.11 -5.30
C ALA A 104 -4.08 2.06 -6.51
N GLU A 105 -4.43 2.73 -7.61
CA GLU A 105 -3.58 2.82 -8.80
C GLU A 105 -2.35 3.72 -8.55
N LYS A 106 -2.47 4.80 -7.78
CA LYS A 106 -1.31 5.59 -7.31
C LYS A 106 -0.34 4.71 -6.51
N ILE A 107 -0.83 4.04 -5.46
CA ILE A 107 -0.04 3.14 -4.61
C ILE A 107 0.64 2.05 -5.45
N LYS A 108 -0.12 1.40 -6.34
CA LYS A 108 0.41 0.37 -7.26
C LYS A 108 1.55 0.90 -8.13
N ASN A 109 1.45 2.12 -8.64
CA ASN A 109 2.52 2.72 -9.45
C ASN A 109 3.74 3.12 -8.60
N GLU A 110 3.54 3.62 -7.38
CA GLU A 110 4.62 3.94 -6.43
C GLU A 110 5.37 2.68 -6.00
N SER A 111 4.66 1.63 -5.59
CA SER A 111 5.18 0.28 -5.30
C SER A 111 5.97 -0.33 -6.49
N ASN A 112 5.44 -0.25 -7.72
CA ASN A 112 6.14 -0.77 -8.91
C ASN A 112 7.44 0.00 -9.19
N ASN A 113 7.43 1.33 -9.04
CA ASN A 113 8.63 2.14 -9.21
C ASN A 113 9.68 1.84 -8.13
N TYR A 114 9.26 1.65 -6.87
CA TYR A 114 10.14 1.25 -5.78
C TYR A 114 10.83 -0.10 -6.06
N LEU A 115 10.07 -1.14 -6.40
CA LEU A 115 10.62 -2.46 -6.75
C LEU A 115 11.56 -2.42 -7.96
N LYS A 116 11.24 -1.60 -8.98
CA LYS A 116 12.13 -1.38 -10.13
C LYS A 116 13.46 -0.74 -9.70
N ASN A 117 13.40 0.31 -8.88
CA ASN A 117 14.59 1.04 -8.42
C ASN A 117 15.49 0.17 -7.54
N LEU A 118 14.92 -0.67 -6.66
CA LEU A 118 15.66 -1.68 -5.89
C LEU A 118 16.44 -2.63 -6.82
N LYS A 119 15.77 -3.19 -7.82
CA LYS A 119 16.39 -4.11 -8.79
C LYS A 119 17.49 -3.45 -9.63
N GLU A 120 17.30 -2.17 -10.00
CA GLU A 120 18.30 -1.40 -10.73
C GLU A 120 19.54 -1.12 -9.85
N TYR A 121 19.33 -0.73 -8.58
CA TYR A 121 20.41 -0.55 -7.62
C TYR A 121 21.16 -1.86 -7.34
N GLU A 122 20.44 -2.97 -7.11
CA GLU A 122 21.02 -4.30 -6.90
C GLU A 122 21.89 -4.74 -8.10
N ASN A 123 21.42 -4.49 -9.33
CA ASN A 123 22.20 -4.78 -10.53
C ASN A 123 23.49 -3.93 -10.59
N ASN A 124 23.41 -2.63 -10.30
CA ASN A 124 24.57 -1.74 -10.28
C ASN A 124 25.57 -2.10 -9.17
N LEU A 125 25.05 -2.52 -8.01
CA LEU A 125 25.82 -3.06 -6.89
C LEU A 125 26.59 -4.32 -7.33
N ASN A 126 25.90 -5.30 -7.91
CA ASN A 126 26.50 -6.54 -8.42
C ASN A 126 27.56 -6.29 -9.51
N ILE A 127 27.41 -5.24 -10.34
CA ILE A 127 28.45 -4.82 -11.30
C ILE A 127 29.72 -4.36 -10.58
N ARG A 128 29.62 -3.42 -9.63
CA ARG A 128 30.77 -2.92 -8.85
C ARG A 128 31.45 -4.02 -8.03
N ILE A 129 30.67 -4.94 -7.45
CA ILE A 129 31.21 -6.13 -6.76
C ILE A 129 32.08 -6.95 -7.73
N ASN A 130 31.62 -7.18 -8.97
CA ASN A 130 32.39 -7.91 -9.98
C ASN A 130 33.62 -7.13 -10.48
N GLU A 131 33.57 -5.80 -10.58
CA GLU A 131 34.75 -4.96 -10.87
C GLU A 131 35.83 -5.13 -9.78
N GLY A 132 35.44 -5.14 -8.51
CA GLY A 132 36.32 -5.46 -7.38
C GLY A 132 36.97 -6.85 -7.52
N LYS A 133 36.18 -7.89 -7.86
CA LYS A 133 36.71 -9.25 -8.11
C LYS A 133 37.72 -9.29 -9.26
N LEU A 134 37.47 -8.56 -10.36
CA LEU A 134 38.40 -8.47 -11.49
C LEU A 134 39.72 -7.76 -11.10
N LEU A 135 39.64 -6.73 -10.26
CA LEU A 135 40.81 -6.09 -9.67
C LEU A 135 41.60 -7.06 -8.78
N MET A 136 40.96 -7.87 -7.94
CA MET A 136 41.64 -8.93 -7.17
C MET A 136 42.34 -9.95 -8.09
N ASN A 137 41.67 -10.41 -9.15
CA ASN A 137 42.23 -11.36 -10.10
C ASN A 137 43.47 -10.81 -10.84
N SER A 138 43.49 -9.50 -11.10
CA SER A 138 44.66 -8.79 -11.64
C SER A 138 45.71 -8.39 -10.57
N ARG A 139 45.56 -8.88 -9.33
CA ARG A 139 46.41 -8.55 -8.15
C ARG A 139 46.38 -7.07 -7.73
N SER A 140 45.39 -6.31 -8.18
CA SER A 140 45.18 -4.90 -7.85
C SER A 140 44.42 -4.73 -6.52
N TYR A 141 44.86 -5.41 -5.46
CA TYR A 141 44.14 -5.53 -4.17
C TYR A 141 43.81 -4.18 -3.52
N PHE A 142 44.68 -3.18 -3.61
CA PHE A 142 44.41 -1.83 -3.10
C PHE A 142 43.15 -1.21 -3.72
N LYS A 143 43.01 -1.28 -5.05
CA LYS A 143 41.84 -0.73 -5.77
C LYS A 143 40.57 -1.55 -5.52
N ALA A 144 40.72 -2.88 -5.37
CA ALA A 144 39.59 -3.74 -5.00
C ALA A 144 39.09 -3.37 -3.60
N LYS A 145 39.99 -3.14 -2.64
CA LYS A 145 39.67 -2.68 -1.28
C LYS A 145 38.92 -1.35 -1.28
N GLU A 146 39.32 -0.38 -2.09
CA GLU A 146 38.59 0.90 -2.24
C GLU A 146 37.12 0.66 -2.62
N ILE A 147 36.88 -0.09 -3.72
CA ILE A 147 35.51 -0.41 -4.18
C ILE A 147 34.69 -1.14 -3.11
N PHE A 148 35.26 -2.16 -2.45
CA PHE A 148 34.53 -2.92 -1.44
C PHE A 148 34.21 -2.08 -0.18
N THR A 149 35.10 -1.18 0.21
CA THR A 149 34.89 -0.27 1.36
C THR A 149 33.78 0.74 1.06
N GLU A 150 33.73 1.28 -0.16
CA GLU A 150 32.64 2.17 -0.59
C GLU A 150 31.30 1.43 -0.59
N ILE A 151 31.24 0.23 -1.16
CA ILE A 151 30.03 -0.58 -1.19
C ILE A 151 29.51 -0.87 0.22
N ILE A 152 30.37 -1.33 1.14
CA ILE A 152 29.96 -1.60 2.52
C ILE A 152 29.34 -0.35 3.14
N LYS A 153 29.99 0.80 3.02
CA LYS A 153 29.50 2.08 3.57
C LYS A 153 28.14 2.51 2.99
N GLU A 154 27.84 2.16 1.75
CA GLU A 154 26.55 2.45 1.13
C GLU A 154 25.43 1.53 1.64
N ILE A 155 25.72 0.26 1.92
CA ILE A 155 24.68 -0.77 2.19
C ILE A 155 24.64 -1.29 3.63
N GLU A 156 25.61 -0.94 4.50
CA GLU A 156 25.76 -1.47 5.87
C GLU A 156 24.52 -1.30 6.76
N ASN A 157 23.67 -0.30 6.48
CA ASN A 157 22.43 -0.01 7.20
C ASN A 157 21.16 -0.35 6.39
N THR A 158 21.27 -1.17 5.34
CA THR A 158 20.15 -1.50 4.44
C THR A 158 19.92 -3.02 4.35
N ASP A 159 19.03 -3.53 5.19
CA ASP A 159 18.79 -4.97 5.40
C ASP A 159 18.54 -5.77 4.10
N ILE A 160 17.96 -5.16 3.06
CA ILE A 160 17.64 -5.86 1.80
C ILE A 160 18.90 -6.35 1.04
N TYR A 161 20.07 -5.74 1.28
CA TYR A 161 21.33 -6.08 0.62
C TYR A 161 22.27 -6.95 1.49
N TYR A 162 21.73 -7.64 2.49
CA TYR A 162 22.52 -8.47 3.42
C TYR A 162 23.42 -9.53 2.74
N LEU A 163 22.98 -10.10 1.62
CA LEU A 163 23.76 -11.07 0.85
C LEU A 163 24.98 -10.43 0.17
N GLN A 164 24.78 -9.27 -0.46
CA GLN A 164 25.86 -8.48 -1.06
C GLN A 164 26.82 -7.96 0.03
N LEU A 165 26.30 -7.55 1.19
CA LEU A 165 27.12 -7.11 2.32
C LEU A 165 28.02 -8.24 2.85
N ASP A 166 27.49 -9.45 3.05
CA ASP A 166 28.30 -10.62 3.44
C ASP A 166 29.35 -10.98 2.37
N GLU A 167 28.96 -10.97 1.09
CA GLU A 167 29.88 -11.25 -0.01
C GLU A 167 31.03 -10.23 -0.08
N VAL A 168 30.73 -8.94 0.03
CA VAL A 168 31.72 -7.86 -0.05
C VAL A 168 32.66 -7.87 1.15
N ASN A 169 32.14 -8.11 2.36
CA ASN A 169 32.98 -8.26 3.56
C ASN A 169 34.00 -9.40 3.41
N ARG A 170 33.60 -10.54 2.83
CA ARG A 170 34.52 -11.65 2.54
C ARG A 170 35.60 -11.29 1.52
N TYR A 171 35.29 -10.49 0.50
CA TYR A 171 36.31 -10.01 -0.44
C TYR A 171 37.21 -8.92 0.14
N LEU A 172 36.70 -8.08 1.05
CA LEU A 172 37.48 -7.08 1.77
C LEU A 172 38.57 -7.75 2.63
N ASP A 173 38.21 -8.74 3.45
CA ASP A 173 39.18 -9.51 4.26
C ASP A 173 40.31 -10.13 3.41
N ILE A 174 39.98 -10.70 2.26
CA ILE A 174 41.00 -11.23 1.34
C ILE A 174 41.93 -10.12 0.83
N CYS A 175 41.42 -8.91 0.56
CA CYS A 175 42.23 -7.77 0.15
C CYS A 175 43.10 -7.20 1.28
N GLU A 176 42.70 -7.34 2.55
CA GLU A 176 43.48 -6.90 3.71
C GLU A 176 44.62 -7.88 4.06
N ASN A 177 44.49 -9.15 3.65
CA ASN A 177 45.47 -10.22 3.86
C ASN A 177 46.40 -10.47 2.65
N LYS A 178 46.69 -9.44 1.83
CA LYS A 178 47.46 -9.52 0.56
C LYS A 178 48.42 -8.36 0.35
#